data_AF-A0A962AWJ5-F1
#
_entry.id   AF-A0A962AWJ5-F1
#
_cell.length_a   1.000
_cell.length_b   1.000
_cell.length_c   1.000
_cell.angle_alpha   90.00
_cell.angle_beta   90.00
_cell.angle_gamma   90.00
#
_symmetry.space_group_name_H-M   'P 1'
#
loop_
_entity.id
_entity.type
_entity.pdbx_description
1 polymer ?
#
loop_
_entity_poly.entity_id
_entity_poly.type
_entity_poly.pdbx_seq_one_letter_code
_entity_poly.pdbx_strand_id
1 'polypeptide(L)' 'QAVARRADEVETEVEGLAWTQQPFPYQAKCLQWIREEHARLDADAKACVARVLADTGCEPLLA' A
#
# COMPACT_ATOMS: atom_id res chain seq x y z
N GLN A 1 -7.32 0.45 -2.23
CA GLN A 1 -8.48 -0.30 -2.77
C GLN A 1 -9.71 0.57 -3.02
N ALA A 2 -10.05 1.55 -2.17
CA ALA A 2 -11.22 2.43 -2.35
C ALA A 2 -11.28 3.17 -3.70
N VAL A 3 -10.17 3.74 -4.18
CA VAL A 3 -10.09 4.41 -5.50
C VAL A 3 -10.45 3.47 -6.65
N ALA A 4 -9.94 2.23 -6.64
CA ALA A 4 -10.24 1.23 -7.67
C ALA A 4 -11.72 0.79 -7.63
N ARG A 5 -12.34 0.82 -6.45
CA ARG A 5 -13.75 0.48 -6.25
C ARG A 5 -14.71 1.66 -6.41
N ARG A 6 -14.19 2.87 -6.68
CA ARG A 6 -14.96 4.13 -6.67
C ARG A 6 -15.81 4.30 -5.39
N ALA A 7 -15.28 3.84 -4.26
CA ALA A 7 -15.91 4.08 -2.97
C ALA A 7 -15.78 5.56 -2.63
N ASP A 8 -16.76 6.12 -1.93
CA ASP A 8 -16.73 7.52 -1.49
C ASP A 8 -15.88 7.71 -0.23
N GLU A 9 -15.61 6.64 0.52
CA GLU A 9 -14.85 6.67 1.75
C GLU A 9 -13.88 5.49 1.88
N VAL A 10 -12.80 5.75 2.59
CA VAL A 10 -11.86 4.78 3.14
C VAL A 10 -12.14 4.73 4.63
N GLU A 11 -12.40 3.54 5.16
CA GLU A 11 -12.59 3.31 6.58
C GLU A 11 -11.46 2.43 7.12
N THR A 12 -10.96 2.76 8.30
CA THR A 12 -10.05 1.91 9.07
C THR A 12 -10.16 2.23 10.55
N GLU A 13 -9.46 1.47 11.38
CA GLU A 13 -9.25 1.79 12.78
C GLU A 13 -7.85 2.40 12.97
N VAL A 14 -7.76 3.46 13.77
CA VAL A 14 -6.49 4.06 14.23
C VAL A 14 -6.58 4.18 15.74
N GLU A 15 -5.67 3.53 16.46
CA GLU A 15 -5.64 3.53 17.94
C GLU A 15 -6.97 3.11 18.60
N GLY A 16 -7.68 2.13 18.04
CA GLY A 16 -8.97 1.67 18.58
C GLY A 16 -10.16 2.54 18.18
N LEU A 17 -9.95 3.60 17.41
CA LEU A 17 -10.99 4.55 17.01
C LEU A 17 -11.30 4.42 15.51
N ALA A 18 -12.58 4.51 15.19
CA ALA A 18 -13.03 4.57 13.80
C ALA A 18 -12.47 5.83 13.12
N TRP A 19 -11.83 5.63 11.97
CA TRP A 19 -11.28 6.68 11.14
C TRP A 19 -11.83 6.56 9.72
N THR A 20 -12.32 7.67 9.17
CA THR A 20 -12.82 7.74 7.80
C THR A 20 -12.14 8.86 7.02
N GLN A 21 -11.96 8.65 5.72
CA GLN A 21 -11.37 9.64 4.82
C GLN A 21 -11.90 9.48 3.40
N GLN A 22 -12.04 10.59 2.68
CA GLN A 22 -12.25 10.56 1.24
C GLN A 22 -11.06 9.85 0.54
N PRO A 23 -11.29 8.95 -0.43
CA PRO A 23 -10.21 8.28 -1.14
C PRO A 23 -9.29 9.31 -1.79
N PHE A 24 -7.98 9.11 -1.64
CA PHE A 24 -6.98 10.01 -2.19
C PHE A 24 -6.39 9.41 -3.49
N PRO A 25 -6.81 9.88 -4.69
CA PRO A 25 -6.43 9.24 -5.96
C PRO A 25 -4.92 9.28 -6.20
N TYR A 26 -4.25 10.34 -5.74
CA TYR A 26 -2.81 10.47 -5.89
C TYR A 26 -2.05 9.39 -5.11
N GLN A 27 -2.45 9.08 -3.87
CA GLN A 27 -1.85 7.98 -3.11
C GLN A 27 -2.04 6.63 -3.79
N ALA A 28 -3.22 6.39 -4.39
CA ALA A 28 -3.45 5.16 -5.16
C ALA A 28 -2.50 5.06 -6.36
N LYS A 29 -2.26 6.18 -7.06
CA LYS A 29 -1.30 6.25 -8.17
C LYS A 29 0.14 5.99 -7.70
N CYS A 30 0.56 6.59 -6.59
CA CYS A 30 1.89 6.34 -6.02
C CYS A 30 2.06 4.86 -5.62
N LEU A 31 1.06 4.27 -4.98
CA LEU A 31 1.09 2.85 -4.61
C LEU A 31 1.17 1.94 -5.83
N GLN A 32 0.44 2.25 -6.89
CA GLN A 32 0.51 1.53 -8.15
C GLN A 32 1.95 1.55 -8.71
N TRP A 33 2.57 2.73 -8.79
CA TRP A 33 3.95 2.85 -9.27
C TRP A 33 4.94 2.06 -8.42
N ILE A 34 4.82 2.11 -7.09
CA ILE A 34 5.68 1.31 -6.19
C ILE A 34 5.58 -0.18 -6.53
N ARG A 35 4.37 -0.69 -6.77
CA ARG A 35 4.15 -2.10 -7.12
C ARG A 35 4.71 -2.44 -8.50
N GLU A 36 4.54 -1.56 -9.47
CA GLU A 36 5.09 -1.73 -10.82
C GLU A 36 6.62 -1.77 -10.80
N GLU A 37 7.27 -0.84 -10.09
CA GLU A 37 8.74 -0.84 -9.98
C GLU A 37 9.25 -2.05 -9.17
N HIS A 38 8.57 -2.41 -8.07
CA HIS A 38 8.89 -3.61 -7.31
C HIS A 38 8.78 -4.87 -8.18
N ALA A 39 7.76 -4.97 -9.04
CA ALA A 39 7.59 -6.11 -9.94
C ALA A 39 8.75 -6.27 -10.93
N ARG A 40 9.38 -5.17 -11.35
CA ARG A 40 10.54 -5.15 -12.26
C ARG A 40 11.86 -5.55 -11.62
N LEU A 41 11.94 -5.56 -10.29
CA LEU A 41 13.14 -5.98 -9.57
C LEU A 41 13.44 -7.48 -9.82
N ASP A 42 14.73 -7.80 -9.81
CA ASP A 42 15.21 -9.17 -9.75
C ASP A 42 14.96 -9.82 -8.37
N ALA A 43 15.27 -11.12 -8.27
CA ALA A 43 15.01 -11.88 -7.06
C ALA A 43 15.80 -11.39 -5.85
N ASP A 44 17.06 -10.98 -6.04
CA ASP A 44 17.93 -10.54 -4.95
C ASP A 44 17.50 -9.17 -4.41
N ALA A 45 17.12 -8.26 -5.30
CA ALA A 45 16.56 -6.97 -4.95
C ALA A 45 15.20 -7.11 -4.25
N LYS A 46 14.31 -7.99 -4.72
CA LYS A 46 13.04 -8.30 -4.04
C LYS A 46 13.27 -8.86 -2.64
N ALA A 47 14.23 -9.76 -2.47
CA ALA A 47 14.61 -10.29 -1.17
C ALA A 47 15.16 -9.20 -0.24
N CYS A 48 15.93 -8.24 -0.78
CA CYS A 48 16.40 -7.09 -0.03
C CYS A 48 15.24 -6.23 0.48
N VAL A 49 14.30 -5.87 -0.40
CA VAL A 49 13.11 -5.09 -0.03
C VAL A 49 12.26 -5.82 1.01
N ALA A 50 12.05 -7.12 0.84
CA ALA A 50 11.30 -7.93 1.81
C ALA A 50 11.93 -7.89 3.20
N ARG A 51 13.27 -7.96 3.31
CA ARG A 51 13.96 -7.83 4.61
C ARG A 51 13.81 -6.44 5.22
N VAL A 52 13.79 -5.39 4.41
CA VAL A 52 13.63 -4.01 4.90
C VAL A 52 12.23 -3.79 5.46
N LEU A 53 11.21 -4.42 4.86
CA LEU A 53 9.81 -4.27 5.28
C LEU A 53 9.37 -5.26 6.35
N ALA A 54 10.16 -6.28 6.64
CA ALA A 54 9.80 -7.30 7.62
C ALA A 54 9.49 -6.70 8.99
N ASP A 55 8.35 -7.11 9.56
CA ASP A 55 7.83 -6.72 10.88
C ASP A 55 7.48 -5.23 11.00
N THR A 56 7.37 -4.51 9.88
CA THR A 56 6.96 -3.09 9.86
C THR A 56 5.45 -2.92 9.72
N GLY A 57 4.72 -3.94 9.26
CA GLY A 57 3.31 -3.84 8.88
C GLY A 57 3.08 -3.24 7.49
N CYS A 58 4.15 -2.86 6.76
CA CYS A 58 4.08 -2.29 5.42
C CYS A 58 4.18 -3.34 4.30
N GLU A 59 4.38 -4.62 4.61
CA GLU A 59 4.45 -5.72 3.66
C GLU A 59 3.24 -5.76 2.68
N PRO A 60 1.99 -5.49 3.12
CA PRO A 60 0.84 -5.46 2.21
C PRO A 60 0.90 -4.38 1.12
N LEU A 61 1.77 -3.38 1.25
CA LEU A 61 1.93 -2.36 0.21
C LEU A 61 2.44 -2.95 -1.11
N LEU A 62 3.21 -4.04 -1.06
CA LEU A 62 3.80 -4.69 -2.23
C LEU A 62 2.97 -5.86 -2.79
N ALA A 63 1.85 -6.20 -2.12
CA ALA A 63 0.98 -7.32 -2.48
C ALA A 63 0.04 -7.05 -3.67
#